data_AF-A0A7C3SA04-F1
#
_entry.id   AF-A0A7C3SA04-F1
#
_cell.length_a   1.000
_cell.length_b   1.000
_cell.length_c   1.000
_cell.angle_alpha   90.00
_cell.angle_beta   90.00
_cell.angle_gamma   90.00
#
_symmetry.space_group_name_H-M   'P 1'
#
loop_
_entity.id
_entity.type
_entity.pdbx_description
1 polymer ?
#
loop_
_entity_poly.entity_id
_entity_poly.type
_entity_poly.pdbx_seq_one_letter_code
_entity_poly.pdbx_strand_id
1 'polypeptide(L)'
;TEASFRCVTGWSRLGEVWEGVWVRDVVALAQPKPEAKFVMVHCYDGYTTNLDLQVLLEEGMLVWAVNGEPLAPEHGYPLRLIVPSRYGWKSAKWVSALEFMAEDKPGYWEERGYHMRADVWAEERYGERPVRRRT
;
A
#
# COMPACT_ATOMS: atom_id res chain seq x y z
N THR A 1 -5.15 -14.43 6.28
CA THR A 1 -6.08 -14.16 5.16
C THR A 1 -5.40 -14.46 3.85
N GLU A 2 -6.09 -15.12 2.92
CA GLU A 2 -5.55 -15.36 1.58
C GLU A 2 -5.69 -14.10 0.71
N ALA A 3 -4.59 -13.66 0.08
CA ALA A 3 -4.58 -12.51 -0.82
C ALA A 3 -3.44 -12.56 -1.84
N SER A 4 -3.65 -11.92 -3.00
CA SER A 4 -2.66 -11.83 -4.07
C SER A 4 -1.87 -10.52 -4.03
N PHE A 5 -0.59 -10.58 -4.39
CA PHE A 5 0.29 -9.42 -4.59
C PHE A 5 0.69 -9.33 -6.07
N ARG A 6 0.52 -8.17 -6.69
CA ARG A 6 0.81 -7.96 -8.11
C ARG A 6 1.81 -6.84 -8.33
N CYS A 7 2.95 -7.16 -8.93
CA CYS A 7 3.98 -6.18 -9.23
C CYS A 7 3.71 -5.49 -10.56
N VAL A 8 4.00 -4.19 -10.62
CA VAL A 8 3.93 -3.40 -11.86
C VAL A 8 4.88 -3.88 -12.95
N THR A 9 5.95 -4.62 -12.59
CA THR A 9 6.89 -5.20 -13.55
C THR A 9 6.45 -6.54 -14.14
N GLY A 10 5.23 -6.99 -13.84
CA GLY A 10 4.58 -8.11 -14.54
C GLY A 10 4.60 -9.46 -13.81
N TRP A 11 5.28 -9.57 -12.66
CA TRP A 11 5.20 -10.77 -11.82
C TRP A 11 4.13 -10.65 -10.73
N SER A 12 3.61 -11.78 -10.27
CA SER A 12 2.57 -11.87 -9.25
C SER A 12 2.85 -13.00 -8.26
N ARG A 13 2.40 -12.84 -7.02
CA ARG A 13 2.29 -13.91 -6.01
C ARG A 13 0.81 -14.10 -5.69
N LEU A 14 0.26 -15.28 -5.96
CA LEU A 14 -1.17 -15.56 -5.89
C LEU A 14 -1.46 -16.49 -4.72
N GLY A 15 -2.61 -16.32 -4.07
CA GLY A 15 -3.07 -17.23 -3.01
C GLY A 15 -2.15 -17.28 -1.78
N GLU A 16 -1.41 -16.21 -1.50
CA GLU A 16 -0.53 -16.15 -0.34
C GLU A 16 -1.37 -15.95 0.94
N VAL A 17 -1.02 -16.67 2.01
CA VAL A 17 -1.73 -16.54 3.29
C VAL A 17 -0.98 -15.56 4.17
N TRP A 18 -1.51 -14.35 4.30
CA TRP A 18 -0.92 -13.28 5.11
C TRP A 18 -1.43 -13.31 6.55
N GLU A 19 -0.54 -13.03 7.49
CA GLU A 19 -0.84 -12.90 8.91
C GLU A 19 -0.53 -11.48 9.40
N GLY A 20 -1.52 -10.88 10.06
CA GLY A 20 -1.52 -9.46 10.36
C GLY A 20 -2.81 -8.98 11.01
N VAL A 21 -2.97 -7.66 11.06
CA VAL A 21 -4.20 -6.98 11.47
C VAL A 21 -4.80 -6.20 10.30
N TRP A 22 -6.12 -6.05 10.28
CA TRP A 22 -6.79 -5.23 9.28
C TRP A 22 -6.60 -3.75 9.58
N VAL A 23 -6.43 -2.94 8.53
CA VAL A 23 -6.32 -1.48 8.69
C VAL A 23 -7.60 -0.90 9.28
N ARG A 24 -8.79 -1.45 8.95
CA ARG A 24 -10.06 -1.03 9.57
C ARG A 24 -10.08 -1.13 11.09
N ASP A 25 -9.40 -2.13 11.66
CA ASP A 25 -9.35 -2.31 13.11
C ASP A 25 -8.46 -1.23 13.74
N VAL A 26 -7.35 -0.88 13.06
CA VAL A 26 -6.49 0.25 13.46
C VAL A 26 -7.23 1.57 13.35
N VAL A 27 -8.01 1.79 12.28
CA VAL A 27 -8.80 3.02 12.08
C VAL A 27 -9.89 3.15 13.14
N ALA A 28 -10.55 2.05 13.51
CA ALA A 28 -11.56 2.04 14.56
C ALA A 28 -11.00 2.50 15.92
N LEU A 29 -9.73 2.18 16.21
CA LEU A 29 -9.02 2.63 17.41
C LEU A 29 -8.50 4.07 17.28
N ALA A 30 -7.98 4.44 16.11
CA ALA A 30 -7.37 5.76 15.88
C ALA A 30 -8.40 6.90 15.77
N GLN A 31 -9.63 6.59 15.32
CA GLN A 31 -10.74 7.53 15.16
C GLN A 31 -10.33 8.81 14.41
N PRO A 32 -9.88 8.71 13.14
CA PRO A 32 -9.49 9.89 12.37
C PRO A 32 -10.67 10.85 12.19
N LYS A 33 -10.35 12.11 11.88
CA LYS A 33 -11.37 13.12 11.66
C LYS A 33 -12.30 12.74 10.49
N PRO A 34 -13.59 13.12 10.53
CA PRO A 34 -14.56 12.75 9.49
C PRO A 34 -14.20 13.20 8.07
N GLU A 35 -13.35 14.23 7.95
CA GLU A 35 -12.91 14.74 6.65
C GLU A 35 -11.85 13.85 5.99
N ALA A 36 -11.25 12.91 6.73
CA ALA A 36 -10.22 12.02 6.20
C ALA A 36 -10.76 11.11 5.10
N LYS A 37 -10.18 11.19 3.92
CA LYS A 37 -10.52 10.40 2.73
C LYS A 37 -9.34 9.62 2.16
N PHE A 38 -8.12 10.00 2.54
CA PHE A 38 -6.88 9.41 2.07
C PHE A 38 -5.96 9.09 3.24
N VAL A 39 -5.01 8.19 3.01
CA VAL A 39 -3.97 7.83 3.96
C VAL A 39 -2.61 7.91 3.27
N MET A 40 -1.70 8.68 3.84
CA MET A 40 -0.28 8.58 3.51
C MET A 40 0.35 7.53 4.43
N VAL A 41 0.95 6.52 3.82
CA VAL A 41 1.70 5.48 4.51
C VAL A 41 3.16 5.90 4.50
N HIS A 42 3.73 6.04 5.70
CA HIS A 42 5.13 6.39 5.90
C HIS A 42 5.93 5.14 6.26
N CYS A 43 7.18 5.08 5.82
CA CYS A 43 8.10 3.98 6.07
C CYS A 43 9.40 4.43 6.73
N TYR A 44 10.07 3.51 7.42
CA TYR A 44 11.33 3.80 8.11
C TYR A 44 12.49 4.20 7.18
N ASP A 45 12.46 3.77 5.93
CA ASP A 45 13.47 4.11 4.90
C ASP A 45 13.16 5.44 4.17
N GLY A 46 12.14 6.17 4.62
CA GLY A 46 11.68 7.40 3.98
C GLY A 46 10.79 7.17 2.75
N TYR A 47 10.46 5.92 2.43
CA TYR A 47 9.45 5.63 1.40
C TYR A 47 8.06 6.08 1.86
N THR A 48 7.27 6.59 0.90
CA THR A 48 5.89 7.00 1.14
C THR A 48 4.99 6.52 0.01
N THR A 49 3.74 6.21 0.33
CA THR A 49 2.71 5.94 -0.68
C THR A 49 1.33 6.33 -0.16
N ASN A 50 0.51 6.88 -1.04
CA ASN A 50 -0.84 7.34 -0.73
C ASN A 50 -1.88 6.31 -1.16
N LEU A 51 -2.96 6.19 -0.39
CA LEU A 51 -4.08 5.29 -0.67
C LEU A 51 -5.41 5.95 -0.30
N ASP A 52 -6.46 5.60 -1.02
CA ASP A 52 -7.83 5.91 -0.65
C ASP A 52 -8.19 5.17 0.66
N LEU A 53 -8.82 5.88 1.60
CA LEU A 53 -9.16 5.32 2.90
C LEU A 53 -10.18 4.20 2.79
N GLN A 54 -11.18 4.29 1.91
CA GLN A 54 -12.18 3.23 1.75
C GLN A 54 -11.54 1.93 1.27
N VAL A 55 -10.59 2.03 0.33
CA VAL A 55 -9.82 0.85 -0.15
C VAL A 55 -9.07 0.19 1.00
N LEU A 56 -8.43 0.97 1.86
CA LEU A 56 -7.74 0.44 3.04
C LEU A 56 -8.69 -0.19 4.05
N LEU A 57 -9.88 0.36 4.24
CA LEU A 57 -10.89 -0.20 5.13
C LEU A 57 -11.47 -1.53 4.62
N GLU A 58 -11.59 -1.68 3.31
CA GLU A 58 -12.15 -2.88 2.68
C GLU A 58 -11.14 -4.05 2.67
N GLU A 59 -9.89 -3.78 2.31
CA GLU A 59 -8.91 -4.86 2.04
C GLU A 59 -7.49 -4.62 2.56
N GLY A 60 -7.21 -3.46 3.15
CA GLY A 60 -5.87 -3.13 3.65
C GLY A 60 -5.48 -3.95 4.88
N MET A 61 -4.28 -4.52 4.87
CA MET A 61 -3.73 -5.30 6.00
C MET A 61 -2.30 -4.88 6.36
N LEU A 62 -2.03 -4.73 7.66
CA LEU A 62 -0.68 -4.60 8.21
C LEU A 62 -0.21 -5.98 8.67
N VAL A 63 0.83 -6.51 8.04
CA VAL A 63 1.21 -7.93 8.13
C VAL A 63 2.67 -8.10 8.55
N TRP A 64 2.96 -9.16 9.30
CA TRP A 64 4.29 -9.53 9.80
C TRP A 64 4.75 -10.93 9.37
N ALA A 65 3.83 -11.76 8.86
CA ALA A 65 4.12 -13.12 8.41
C ALA A 65 3.33 -13.48 7.13
N VAL A 66 3.84 -14.48 6.39
CA VAL A 66 3.24 -15.03 5.17
C VAL A 66 3.49 -16.54 5.10
N ASN A 67 2.46 -17.31 4.75
CA ASN A 67 2.46 -18.77 4.66
C ASN A 67 3.00 -19.47 5.92
N GLY A 68 2.67 -18.95 7.10
CA GLY A 68 3.07 -19.51 8.39
C GLY A 68 4.49 -19.14 8.84
N GLU A 69 5.24 -18.38 8.05
CA GLU A 69 6.59 -17.94 8.37
C GLU A 69 6.66 -16.41 8.55
N PRO A 70 7.49 -15.90 9.47
CA PRO A 70 7.78 -14.47 9.55
C PRO A 70 8.27 -13.92 8.21
N LEU A 71 7.91 -12.68 7.89
CA LEU A 71 8.48 -12.01 6.72
C LEU A 71 10.01 -11.93 6.85
N ALA A 72 10.71 -12.10 5.74
CA ALA A 72 12.12 -11.74 5.69
C ALA A 72 12.28 -10.21 5.79
N PRO A 73 13.40 -9.69 6.34
CA PRO A 73 13.68 -8.25 6.39
C PRO A 73 13.49 -7.55 5.03
N GLU A 74 13.95 -8.16 3.94
CA GLU A 74 13.87 -7.62 2.58
C GLU A 74 12.42 -7.51 2.08
N HIS A 75 11.54 -8.33 2.64
CA HIS A 75 10.11 -8.36 2.35
C HIS A 75 9.28 -7.47 3.27
N GLY A 76 9.90 -6.73 4.18
CA GLY A 76 9.25 -5.69 4.98
C GLY A 76 9.01 -6.06 6.45
N TYR A 77 9.66 -7.10 6.99
CA TYR A 77 9.67 -7.33 8.43
C TYR A 77 10.24 -6.11 9.18
N PRO A 78 9.67 -5.68 10.33
CA PRO A 78 8.64 -6.38 11.12
C PRO A 78 7.20 -6.14 10.68
N LEU A 79 6.95 -5.13 9.84
CA LEU A 79 5.58 -4.75 9.46
C LEU A 79 5.55 -4.16 8.06
N ARG A 80 4.67 -4.71 7.22
CA ARG A 80 4.38 -4.17 5.89
C ARG A 80 2.88 -4.01 5.68
N LEU A 81 2.52 -3.17 4.72
CA LEU A 81 1.17 -3.07 4.19
C LEU A 81 1.00 -4.02 3.00
N ILE A 82 -0.18 -4.61 2.88
CA ILE A 82 -0.68 -5.32 1.70
C ILE A 82 -2.04 -4.75 1.31
N VAL A 83 -2.21 -4.47 0.02
CA VAL A 83 -3.47 -3.98 -0.59
C VAL A 83 -3.70 -4.73 -1.91
N PRO A 84 -4.50 -5.82 -1.91
CA PRO A 84 -4.54 -6.79 -3.02
C PRO A 84 -5.06 -6.28 -4.37
N SER A 85 -5.94 -5.28 -4.37
CA SER A 85 -6.46 -4.67 -5.60
C SER A 85 -5.52 -3.64 -6.22
N ARG A 86 -4.40 -3.32 -5.55
CA ARG A 86 -3.45 -2.30 -5.98
C ARG A 86 -2.11 -2.91 -6.38
N TYR A 87 -1.42 -2.25 -7.30
CA TYR A 87 -0.07 -2.66 -7.66
C TYR A 87 0.90 -2.54 -6.48
N GLY A 88 1.93 -3.37 -6.52
CA GLY A 88 2.80 -3.68 -5.39
C GLY A 88 3.56 -2.49 -4.79
N TRP A 89 3.69 -1.37 -5.51
CA TRP A 89 4.30 -0.17 -4.92
C TRP A 89 3.41 0.47 -3.85
N LYS A 90 2.09 0.30 -3.92
CA LYS A 90 1.16 0.72 -2.86
C LYS A 90 1.26 -0.15 -1.59
N SER A 91 1.75 -1.38 -1.72
CA SER A 91 1.92 -2.32 -0.62
C SER A 91 3.28 -2.09 0.08
N ALA A 92 3.36 -0.99 0.82
CA ALA A 92 4.56 -0.44 1.45
C ALA A 92 5.25 -1.41 2.42
N LYS A 93 6.59 -1.41 2.43
CA LYS A 93 7.42 -2.19 3.36
C LYS A 93 7.91 -1.33 4.52
N TRP A 94 8.13 -1.91 5.70
CA TRP A 94 8.67 -1.20 6.87
C TRP A 94 7.81 0.00 7.30
N VAL A 95 6.50 -0.22 7.41
CA VAL A 95 5.52 0.81 7.76
C VAL A 95 5.83 1.37 9.14
N SER A 96 5.92 2.69 9.24
CA SER A 96 6.21 3.44 10.47
C SER A 96 5.04 4.29 10.94
N ALA A 97 4.23 4.85 10.03
CA ALA A 97 3.05 5.64 10.39
C ALA A 97 1.97 5.63 9.30
N LEU A 98 0.73 5.88 9.73
CA LEU A 98 -0.42 6.17 8.87
C LEU A 98 -0.88 7.60 9.16
N GLU A 99 -0.82 8.48 8.17
CA GLU A 99 -1.29 9.86 8.24
C GLU A 99 -2.62 9.98 7.48
N PHE A 100 -3.68 10.34 8.19
CA PHE A 100 -5.02 10.52 7.62
C PHE A 100 -5.20 11.93 7.07
N MET A 101 -5.61 12.04 5.81
CA MET A 101 -5.66 13.29 5.05
C MET A 101 -7.02 13.51 4.39
N ALA A 102 -7.45 14.77 4.29
CA ALA A 102 -8.70 15.13 3.60
C ALA A 102 -8.55 15.18 2.07
N GLU A 103 -7.38 15.58 1.60
CA GLU A 103 -7.02 15.68 0.18
C GLU A 103 -5.92 14.69 -0.15
N ASP A 104 -5.96 14.14 -1.35
CA ASP A 104 -4.95 13.20 -1.81
C ASP A 104 -3.63 13.92 -2.11
N LYS A 105 -2.52 13.28 -1.80
CA LYS A 105 -1.17 13.80 -2.03
C LYS A 105 -0.30 12.69 -2.61
N PRO A 106 0.55 12.97 -3.60
CA PRO A 106 1.39 11.93 -4.19
C PRO A 106 2.43 11.43 -3.18
N GLY A 107 2.64 10.12 -3.15
CA GLY A 107 3.79 9.50 -2.50
C GLY A 107 4.99 9.41 -3.44
N TYR A 108 5.95 8.56 -3.08
CA TYR A 108 7.23 8.46 -3.77
C TYR A 108 7.10 8.15 -5.28
N TRP A 109 6.33 7.13 -5.65
CA TRP A 109 6.22 6.74 -7.07
C TRP A 109 5.25 7.63 -7.84
N GLU A 110 4.23 8.15 -7.16
CA GLU A 110 3.22 9.02 -7.76
C GLU A 110 3.83 10.36 -8.17
N GLU A 111 4.75 10.91 -7.36
CA GLU A 111 5.57 12.05 -7.75
C GLU A 111 6.42 11.79 -9.00
N ARG A 112 6.73 10.52 -9.28
CA ARG A 112 7.57 10.07 -10.40
C ARG A 112 6.76 9.58 -11.61
N GLY A 113 5.45 9.84 -11.63
CA GLY A 113 4.56 9.58 -12.77
C GLY A 113 3.87 8.22 -12.73
N TYR A 114 3.91 7.50 -11.61
CA TYR A 114 3.05 6.33 -11.41
C TYR A 114 1.62 6.78 -11.07
N HIS A 115 0.65 5.90 -11.29
CA HIS A 115 -0.75 6.24 -11.10
C HIS A 115 -1.09 6.45 -9.61
N MET A 116 -1.92 7.47 -9.31
CA MET A 116 -2.34 7.79 -7.95
C MET A 116 -3.12 6.65 -7.29
N ARG A 117 -4.01 5.98 -8.05
CA ARG A 117 -4.83 4.88 -7.54
C ARG A 117 -4.15 3.52 -7.62
N ALA A 118 -3.41 3.24 -8.69
CA ALA A 118 -2.73 1.97 -8.95
C ALA A 118 -3.63 0.72 -9.03
N ASP A 119 -4.86 0.86 -9.52
CA ASP A 119 -5.78 -0.27 -9.68
C ASP A 119 -5.23 -1.28 -10.70
N VAL A 120 -5.11 -2.54 -10.26
CA VAL A 120 -4.56 -3.62 -11.08
C VAL A 120 -5.48 -3.93 -12.26
N TRP A 121 -6.80 -3.91 -12.06
CA TRP A 121 -7.78 -4.39 -13.04
C TRP A 121 -8.05 -3.35 -14.12
N ALA A 122 -7.90 -2.08 -13.77
CA ALA A 122 -7.94 -0.98 -14.74
C ALA A 122 -6.57 -0.71 -15.39
N GLU A 123 -5.55 -1.55 -15.13
CA GLU A 123 -4.18 -1.41 -15.63
C GLU A 123 -3.55 -0.02 -15.38
N GLU A 124 -3.86 0.57 -14.24
CA GLU A 124 -3.44 1.91 -13.85
C GLU A 124 -1.96 1.92 -13.41
N ARG A 125 -1.04 1.77 -14.35
CA ARG A 125 0.40 1.72 -14.05
C ARG A 125 1.03 3.11 -13.93
N TYR A 126 0.65 4.01 -14.84
CA TYR A 126 1.24 5.34 -14.96
C TYR A 126 0.16 6.41 -14.88
N GLY A 127 0.49 7.55 -14.30
CA GLY A 127 -0.38 8.73 -14.27
C GLY A 127 -0.32 9.51 -15.58
N GLU A 128 -1.11 10.57 -15.65
CA GLU A 128 -1.15 11.49 -16.81
C GLU A 128 0.13 12.33 -16.94
N ARG A 129 0.91 12.46 -15.87
CA ARG A 129 2.21 13.14 -15.92
C ARG A 129 3.22 12.23 -16.61
N PRO A 130 3.93 12.72 -17.65
CA PRO A 130 4.93 11.92 -18.34
C PRO A 130 6.01 11.48 -17.37
N VAL A 131 6.20 10.16 -17.24
CA VAL A 131 7.32 9.57 -16.51
C VAL A 131 8.60 10.05 -17.20
N ARG A 132 9.37 10.93 -16.54
CA ARG A 132 10.70 11.30 -17.04
C ARG A 132 11.59 10.06 -16.97
N ARG A 133 11.71 9.34 -18.09
CA ARG A 133 12.73 8.31 -18.25
C ARG A 133 14.08 9.01 -18.12
N ARG A 134 14.84 8.71 -17.07
CA ARG A 134 16.27 9.04 -17.04
C ARG A 134 16.92 8.25 -18.16
N THR A 135 17.35 8.95 -19.21
CA THR A 135 18.41 8.50 -20.13
C THR A 135 19.73 8.39 -19.39
#